data_AF-A0A6N2Y6P3-F1
#
_entry.id   AF-A0A6N2Y6P3-F1
#
_cell.length_a   1.000
_cell.length_b   1.000
_cell.length_c   1.000
_cell.angle_alpha   90.00
_cell.angle_beta   90.00
_cell.angle_gamma   90.00
#
_symmetry.space_group_name_H-M   'P 1'
#
loop_
_entity.id
_entity.type
_entity.pdbx_description
1 polymer ?
#
loop_
_entity_poly.entity_id
_entity_poly.type
_entity_poly.pdbx_seq_one_letter_code
_entity_poly.pdbx_strand_id
1 'polypeptide(L)'
;MKNDVLIDDQKKKSLTVTNLIWMGFTVVWGFGNVVNNYANQGLAVITSWIFIMALYFIPYSLMVGELGSTFKEGQSGLSYWIKQTMGPLLAYLSGWTYWVVHIPYLAQKPQNLMVAGSWAIFRNPKMVKSLNPIVLQSLVLIIFLLFVLLAANGIKSIKVLGSIAGTASFVMGILFILLMLAAPALRGVEVASPNMTSIKTYLPNFNLHYLTTISMLVFAVGGCEKISPYVNDTQDAGKNFPKAMLIMALMVTVSAILGSVAMGMMFDTTNVANDLKMNGAYYAFEKLGQYYGIGSSLVIIYALTNFAGQAAALVMSIDAPLKLLLSEADAKYVPNFLRKINDKKVPVGGYKLTTILVSILIIIPALGIGNSNELYNWLLDLNSIVMPMRYMWVFAAYFALKHYLNEKQGVEYRFTKSKSFGKFIAGWCFVFTAFACILGMIPKEGEPFTSQWNFKLMLNILTPVVLLGLGLILPSIAKKEQAKNI
;
A
#
# COMPACT_ATOMS: atom_id res chain seq x y z
N MET A 1 -13.08 -1.12 -53.75
CA MET A 1 -11.90 -1.97 -53.45
C MET A 1 -11.81 -2.13 -51.94
N LYS A 2 -11.88 -3.39 -51.48
CA LYS A 2 -11.64 -3.78 -50.09
C LYS A 2 -10.22 -3.37 -49.69
N ASN A 3 -10.07 -2.62 -48.62
CA ASN A 3 -8.81 -2.56 -47.88
C ASN A 3 -9.06 -3.25 -46.54
N ASP A 4 -8.79 -4.55 -46.54
CA ASP A 4 -8.65 -5.38 -45.36
C ASP A 4 -7.48 -4.83 -44.53
N VAL A 5 -7.79 -3.98 -43.54
CA VAL A 5 -6.88 -3.77 -42.42
C VAL A 5 -7.01 -5.01 -41.56
N LEU A 6 -6.09 -5.95 -41.77
CA LEU A 6 -5.85 -7.07 -40.88
C LEU A 6 -5.61 -6.50 -39.47
N ILE A 7 -6.65 -6.55 -38.65
CA ILE A 7 -6.51 -6.43 -37.20
C ILE A 7 -5.76 -7.71 -36.79
N ASP A 8 -4.47 -7.57 -36.50
CA ASP A 8 -3.71 -8.60 -35.80
C ASP A 8 -4.21 -8.68 -34.35
N ASP A 9 -5.38 -9.31 -34.17
CA ASP A 9 -6.14 -9.36 -32.93
C ASP A 9 -5.82 -10.60 -32.07
N GLN A 10 -4.55 -11.01 -32.05
CA GLN A 10 -4.04 -11.91 -31.01
C GLN A 10 -2.85 -11.27 -30.32
N LYS A 11 -3.13 -10.33 -29.42
CA LYS A 11 -2.18 -9.97 -28.36
C LYS A 11 -1.84 -11.24 -27.59
N LYS A 12 -0.72 -11.88 -27.94
CA LYS A 12 -0.33 -13.21 -27.47
C LYS A 12 -0.24 -13.15 -25.93
N LYS A 13 -1.14 -13.86 -25.25
CA LYS A 13 -1.15 -13.95 -23.78
C LYS A 13 0.21 -14.45 -23.30
N SER A 14 0.99 -13.58 -22.67
CA SER A 14 2.40 -13.80 -22.37
C SER A 14 2.65 -14.11 -20.89
N LEU A 15 1.68 -13.83 -20.02
CA LEU A 15 1.87 -14.00 -18.58
C LEU A 15 1.51 -15.42 -18.15
N THR A 16 2.48 -16.07 -17.51
CA THR A 16 2.32 -17.37 -16.86
C THR A 16 1.81 -17.20 -15.43
N VAL A 17 1.37 -18.30 -14.81
CA VAL A 17 1.03 -18.35 -13.37
C VAL A 17 2.19 -17.83 -12.52
N THR A 18 3.42 -18.23 -12.85
CA THR A 18 4.62 -17.83 -12.12
C THR A 18 4.85 -16.32 -12.20
N ASN A 19 4.64 -15.72 -13.37
CA ASN A 19 4.75 -14.27 -13.54
C ASN A 19 3.75 -13.55 -12.64
N LEU A 20 2.49 -14.01 -12.60
CA LEU A 20 1.46 -13.44 -11.73
C LEU A 20 1.77 -13.60 -10.24
N ILE A 21 2.28 -14.77 -9.82
CA ILE A 21 2.67 -15.00 -8.42
C ILE A 21 3.72 -13.97 -8.01
N TRP A 22 4.78 -13.79 -8.81
CA TRP A 22 5.85 -12.83 -8.51
C TRP A 22 5.36 -11.38 -8.55
N MET A 23 4.55 -11.01 -9.54
CA MET A 23 3.96 -9.67 -9.63
C MET A 23 3.05 -9.38 -8.43
N GLY A 24 2.17 -10.31 -8.07
CA GLY A 24 1.30 -10.17 -6.91
C GLY A 24 2.09 -10.09 -5.60
N PHE A 25 3.10 -10.96 -5.45
CA PHE A 25 3.91 -11.01 -4.24
C PHE A 25 4.68 -9.72 -4.05
N THR A 26 5.33 -9.19 -5.10
CA THR A 26 6.09 -7.92 -5.02
C THR A 26 5.21 -6.68 -4.82
N VAL A 27 3.93 -6.76 -5.20
CA VAL A 27 2.95 -5.69 -4.97
C VAL A 27 2.46 -5.66 -3.53
N VAL A 28 2.23 -6.83 -2.92
CA VAL A 28 1.65 -6.94 -1.57
C VAL A 28 2.74 -6.96 -0.51
N TRP A 29 3.80 -7.74 -0.72
CA TRP A 29 4.84 -7.96 0.28
C TRP A 29 5.92 -6.89 0.21
N GLY A 30 6.33 -6.42 1.39
CA GLY A 30 7.49 -5.57 1.55
C GLY A 30 8.10 -5.78 2.93
N PHE A 31 9.44 -5.80 3.01
CA PHE A 31 10.14 -6.01 4.27
C PHE A 31 9.74 -4.99 5.36
N GLY A 32 9.51 -3.73 4.97
CA GLY A 32 9.02 -2.69 5.87
C GLY A 32 7.69 -3.04 6.55
N ASN A 33 6.79 -3.80 5.90
CA ASN A 33 5.53 -4.22 6.51
C ASN A 33 5.76 -5.17 7.70
N VAL A 34 6.75 -6.05 7.61
CA VAL A 34 7.13 -6.94 8.71
C VAL A 34 7.69 -6.13 9.87
N VAL A 35 8.64 -5.24 9.58
CA VAL A 35 9.29 -4.38 10.59
C VAL A 35 8.25 -3.50 11.31
N ASN A 36 7.36 -2.86 10.56
CA ASN A 36 6.37 -1.93 11.13
C ASN A 36 5.33 -2.63 12.01
N ASN A 37 4.88 -3.83 11.60
CA ASN A 37 3.91 -4.58 12.41
C ASN A 37 4.58 -5.25 13.62
N TYR A 38 5.84 -5.69 13.50
CA TYR A 38 6.66 -6.11 14.64
C TYR A 38 6.86 -4.95 15.62
N ALA A 39 7.13 -3.74 15.12
CA ALA A 39 7.28 -2.56 15.98
C ALA A 39 6.00 -2.19 16.76
N ASN A 40 4.82 -2.58 16.26
CA ASN A 40 3.55 -2.34 16.96
C ASN A 40 3.19 -3.41 18.01
N GLN A 41 3.52 -4.68 17.74
CA GLN A 41 2.99 -5.80 18.53
C GLN A 41 4.06 -6.77 19.07
N GLY A 42 5.34 -6.56 18.75
CA GLY A 42 6.39 -7.55 19.02
C GLY A 42 6.08 -8.91 18.37
N LEU A 43 6.36 -10.00 19.07
CA LEU A 43 6.12 -11.37 18.58
C LEU A 43 4.64 -11.76 18.55
N ALA A 44 3.76 -11.06 19.28
CA ALA A 44 2.33 -11.29 19.19
C ALA A 44 1.78 -11.03 17.77
N VAL A 45 2.51 -10.25 16.95
CA VAL A 45 2.21 -10.03 15.54
C VAL A 45 2.07 -11.32 14.73
N ILE A 46 2.76 -12.40 15.11
CA ILE A 46 2.68 -13.69 14.40
C ILE A 46 1.27 -14.26 14.47
N THR A 47 0.65 -14.22 15.65
CA THR A 47 -0.75 -14.63 15.84
C THR A 47 -1.68 -13.73 15.03
N SER A 48 -1.41 -12.42 15.03
CA SER A 48 -2.19 -11.46 14.24
C SER A 48 -2.05 -11.69 12.73
N TRP A 49 -0.87 -12.06 12.24
CA TRP A 49 -0.66 -12.47 10.86
C TRP A 49 -1.51 -13.69 10.54
N ILE A 50 -1.50 -14.73 11.38
CA ILE A 50 -2.32 -15.92 11.15
C ILE A 50 -3.81 -15.54 11.04
N PHE A 51 -4.32 -14.71 11.95
CA PHE A 51 -5.71 -14.24 11.91
C PHE A 51 -6.02 -13.42 10.65
N ILE A 52 -5.19 -12.44 10.31
CA ILE A 52 -5.40 -11.57 9.14
C ILE A 52 -5.30 -12.36 7.85
N MET A 53 -4.38 -13.31 7.76
CA MET A 53 -4.21 -14.13 6.57
C MET A 53 -5.43 -15.03 6.35
N ALA A 54 -5.88 -15.72 7.41
CA ALA A 54 -7.01 -16.64 7.33
C ALA A 54 -8.37 -15.93 7.16
N LEU A 55 -8.65 -14.90 7.96
CA LEU A 55 -9.96 -14.28 8.06
C LEU A 55 -10.17 -13.11 7.09
N TYR A 56 -9.10 -12.60 6.48
CA TYR A 56 -9.17 -11.41 5.64
C TYR A 56 -8.44 -11.56 4.32
N PHE A 57 -7.12 -11.79 4.31
CA PHE A 57 -6.30 -11.68 3.11
C PHE A 57 -6.52 -12.82 2.10
N ILE A 58 -6.64 -14.08 2.57
CA ILE A 58 -6.96 -15.21 1.69
C ILE A 58 -8.34 -15.00 1.06
N PRO A 59 -9.43 -14.74 1.83
CA PRO A 59 -10.72 -14.39 1.25
C PRO A 59 -10.64 -13.23 0.25
N TYR A 60 -9.95 -12.16 0.61
CA TYR A 60 -9.75 -10.99 -0.24
C TYR A 60 -9.10 -11.35 -1.59
N SER A 61 -7.99 -12.09 -1.55
CA SER A 61 -7.25 -12.51 -2.74
C SER A 61 -8.09 -13.41 -3.65
N LEU A 62 -8.90 -14.29 -3.07
CA LEU A 62 -9.79 -15.17 -3.83
C LEU A 62 -10.97 -14.42 -4.45
N MET A 63 -11.51 -13.39 -3.78
CA MET A 63 -12.51 -12.48 -4.36
C MET A 63 -11.97 -11.71 -5.55
N VAL A 64 -10.74 -11.17 -5.44
CA VAL A 64 -10.03 -10.53 -6.56
C VAL A 64 -9.84 -11.52 -7.71
N GLY A 65 -9.52 -12.78 -7.40
CA GLY A 65 -9.47 -13.86 -8.38
C GLY A 65 -10.77 -14.03 -9.16
N GLU A 66 -11.91 -14.07 -8.47
CA GLU A 66 -13.23 -14.23 -9.09
C GLU A 66 -13.66 -12.97 -9.88
N LEU A 67 -13.47 -11.78 -9.31
CA LEU A 67 -13.75 -10.51 -10.00
C LEU A 67 -12.93 -10.35 -11.28
N GLY A 68 -11.62 -10.57 -11.19
CA GLY A 68 -10.71 -10.50 -12.35
C GLY A 68 -11.08 -11.53 -13.43
N SER A 69 -11.41 -12.76 -13.02
CA SER A 69 -11.81 -13.81 -13.99
C SER A 69 -13.18 -13.55 -14.63
N THR A 70 -14.07 -12.81 -13.97
CA THR A 70 -15.41 -12.49 -14.48
C THR A 70 -15.36 -11.30 -15.44
N PHE A 71 -14.69 -10.22 -15.03
CA PHE A 71 -14.62 -8.96 -15.75
C PHE A 71 -13.34 -8.86 -16.58
N LYS A 72 -13.17 -9.79 -17.52
CA LYS A 72 -11.97 -9.87 -18.37
C LYS A 72 -11.81 -8.59 -19.20
N GLU A 73 -12.84 -8.13 -19.89
CA GLU A 73 -12.72 -7.06 -20.89
C GLU A 73 -12.36 -5.65 -20.34
N GLY A 74 -12.32 -5.45 -19.02
CA GLY A 74 -12.01 -4.17 -18.40
C GLY A 74 -10.50 -3.92 -18.21
N GLN A 75 -10.00 -2.76 -18.66
CA GLN A 75 -8.59 -2.37 -18.45
C GLN A 75 -8.29 -1.82 -17.03
N SER A 76 -9.32 -1.44 -16.26
CA SER A 76 -9.16 -0.62 -15.03
C SER A 76 -9.50 -1.35 -13.71
N GLY A 77 -9.60 -2.67 -13.72
CA GLY A 77 -9.80 -3.46 -12.49
C GLY A 77 -10.99 -2.95 -11.65
N LEU A 78 -10.71 -2.30 -10.51
CA LEU A 78 -11.70 -1.88 -9.53
C LEU A 78 -12.81 -0.95 -10.04
N SER A 79 -12.46 0.19 -10.67
CA SER A 79 -13.46 1.15 -11.15
C SER A 79 -14.36 0.53 -12.21
N TYR A 80 -13.79 -0.33 -13.05
CA TYR A 80 -14.53 -1.11 -14.03
C TYR A 80 -15.49 -2.11 -13.36
N TRP A 81 -15.03 -2.86 -12.35
CA TRP A 81 -15.90 -3.78 -11.60
C TRP A 81 -17.10 -3.07 -10.99
N ILE A 82 -16.89 -1.91 -10.37
CA ILE A 82 -17.96 -1.09 -9.81
C ILE A 82 -18.88 -0.56 -10.90
N LYS A 83 -18.34 -0.10 -12.03
CA LYS A 83 -19.16 0.39 -13.15
C LYS A 83 -20.11 -0.68 -13.68
N GLN A 84 -19.61 -1.91 -13.86
CA GLN A 84 -20.40 -3.03 -14.37
C GLN A 84 -21.43 -3.55 -13.35
N THR A 85 -21.17 -3.41 -12.06
CA THR A 85 -22.03 -3.98 -11.00
C THR A 85 -22.97 -2.98 -10.33
N MET A 86 -22.58 -1.71 -10.26
CA MET A 86 -23.26 -0.68 -9.45
C MET A 86 -23.44 0.66 -10.18
N GLY A 87 -22.92 0.82 -11.40
CA GLY A 87 -23.14 1.98 -12.25
C GLY A 87 -22.08 3.10 -12.16
N PRO A 88 -22.21 4.15 -13.01
CA PRO A 88 -21.13 5.08 -13.28
C PRO A 88 -20.82 6.08 -12.15
N LEU A 89 -21.81 6.48 -11.34
CA LEU A 89 -21.57 7.37 -10.19
C LEU A 89 -20.68 6.70 -9.14
N LEU A 90 -20.99 5.44 -8.79
CA LEU A 90 -20.19 4.70 -7.82
C LEU A 90 -18.82 4.33 -8.38
N ALA A 91 -18.72 4.10 -9.70
CA ALA A 91 -17.42 3.90 -10.35
C ALA A 91 -16.54 5.15 -10.19
N TYR A 92 -17.10 6.34 -10.40
CA TYR A 92 -16.40 7.60 -10.14
C TYR A 92 -15.95 7.72 -8.67
N LEU A 93 -16.84 7.46 -7.71
CA LEU A 93 -16.48 7.55 -6.28
C LEU A 93 -15.42 6.52 -5.88
N SER A 94 -15.45 5.32 -6.47
CA SER A 94 -14.42 4.31 -6.26
C SER A 94 -13.06 4.75 -6.83
N GLY A 95 -13.04 5.32 -8.04
CA GLY A 95 -11.83 5.88 -8.65
C GLY A 95 -11.30 7.08 -7.87
N TRP A 96 -12.20 7.96 -7.39
CA TRP A 96 -11.84 9.10 -6.55
C TRP A 96 -11.21 8.62 -5.24
N THR A 97 -11.86 7.68 -4.56
CA THR A 97 -11.34 7.07 -3.33
C THR A 97 -9.96 6.47 -3.59
N TYR A 98 -9.81 5.69 -4.65
CA TYR A 98 -8.55 5.03 -5.00
C TYR A 98 -7.40 6.02 -5.20
N TRP A 99 -7.66 7.14 -5.87
CA TRP A 99 -6.66 8.20 -6.08
C TRP A 99 -6.40 9.00 -4.79
N VAL A 100 -7.45 9.44 -4.10
CA VAL A 100 -7.31 10.42 -3.01
C VAL A 100 -6.69 9.80 -1.75
N VAL A 101 -6.98 8.52 -1.45
CA VAL A 101 -6.32 7.82 -0.33
C VAL A 101 -4.84 7.54 -0.60
N HIS A 102 -4.36 7.79 -1.82
CA HIS A 102 -2.95 7.73 -2.19
C HIS A 102 -2.17 8.99 -1.82
N ILE A 103 -2.86 10.10 -1.48
CA ILE A 103 -2.23 11.37 -1.10
C ILE A 103 -1.31 11.22 0.14
N PRO A 104 -1.72 10.57 1.25
CA PRO A 104 -0.83 10.32 2.39
C PRO A 104 0.40 9.48 2.05
N TYR A 105 0.29 8.59 1.07
CA TYR A 105 1.43 7.81 0.61
C TYR A 105 2.41 8.66 -0.18
N LEU A 106 1.93 9.58 -1.02
CA LEU A 106 2.78 10.55 -1.71
C LEU A 106 3.51 11.47 -0.72
N ALA A 107 2.86 11.89 0.37
CA ALA A 107 3.51 12.67 1.43
C ALA A 107 4.63 11.89 2.15
N GLN A 108 4.45 10.58 2.34
CA GLN A 108 5.41 9.72 3.06
C GLN A 108 6.68 9.41 2.26
N LYS A 109 6.57 9.30 0.93
CA LYS A 109 7.69 8.86 0.07
C LYS A 109 8.92 9.76 0.08
N PRO A 110 8.82 11.10 -0.05
CA PRO A 110 9.98 11.97 0.04
C PRO A 110 10.66 11.90 1.43
N GLN A 111 9.90 11.70 2.51
CA GLN A 111 10.47 11.45 3.83
C GLN A 111 11.25 10.13 3.88
N ASN A 112 10.72 9.06 3.28
CA ASN A 112 11.43 7.79 3.16
C ASN A 112 12.72 7.90 2.32
N LEU A 113 12.72 8.74 1.28
CA LEU A 113 13.92 9.05 0.49
C LEU A 113 15.00 9.70 1.36
N MET A 114 14.63 10.68 2.19
CA MET A 114 15.56 11.32 3.11
C MET A 114 16.14 10.33 4.13
N VAL A 115 15.30 9.47 4.72
CA VAL A 115 15.76 8.42 5.65
C VAL A 115 16.72 7.45 4.96
N ALA A 116 16.37 6.96 3.77
CA ALA A 116 17.24 6.06 3.00
C ALA A 116 18.57 6.71 2.62
N GLY A 117 18.54 7.96 2.17
CA GLY A 117 19.75 8.73 1.84
C GLY A 117 20.64 8.96 3.07
N SER A 118 20.04 9.27 4.22
CA SER A 118 20.77 9.42 5.49
C SER A 118 21.51 8.14 5.86
N TRP A 119 20.85 6.98 5.75
CA TRP A 119 21.49 5.69 6.02
C TRP A 119 22.55 5.30 5.00
N ALA A 120 22.35 5.62 3.72
CA ALA A 120 23.34 5.35 2.67
C ALA A 120 24.65 6.14 2.89
N ILE A 121 24.53 7.40 3.32
CA ILE A 121 25.68 8.31 3.48
C ILE A 121 26.31 8.19 4.87
N PHE A 122 25.50 8.38 5.92
CA PHE A 122 25.98 8.53 7.30
C PHE A 122 25.90 7.24 8.11
N ARG A 123 25.19 6.22 7.61
CA ARG A 123 25.02 4.89 8.25
C ARG A 123 24.46 5.00 9.66
N ASN A 124 23.67 6.05 9.91
CA ASN A 124 23.06 6.30 11.20
C ASN A 124 21.78 7.13 11.03
N PRO A 125 20.89 7.11 12.03
CA PRO A 125 19.61 7.80 11.99
C PRO A 125 19.71 9.27 12.46
N LYS A 126 20.88 9.73 12.92
CA LYS A 126 21.00 10.99 13.68
C LYS A 126 20.60 12.20 12.84
N MET A 127 20.98 12.24 11.56
CA MET A 127 20.70 13.39 10.69
C MET A 127 19.20 13.68 10.57
N VAL A 128 18.35 12.68 10.32
CA VAL A 128 16.90 12.89 10.25
C VAL A 128 16.30 13.15 11.62
N LYS A 129 16.78 12.46 12.65
CA LYS A 129 16.28 12.63 14.03
C LYS A 129 16.59 13.98 14.65
N SER A 130 17.74 14.59 14.32
CA SER A 130 18.18 15.86 14.89
C SER A 130 17.50 17.08 14.28
N LEU A 131 16.85 16.93 13.14
CA LEU A 131 16.16 18.05 12.48
C LEU A 131 14.85 18.36 13.19
N ASN A 132 14.58 19.65 13.34
CA ASN A 132 13.26 20.15 13.74
C ASN A 132 12.20 19.68 12.72
N PRO A 133 10.98 19.27 13.16
CA PRO A 133 9.93 18.78 12.27
C PRO A 133 9.58 19.70 11.10
N ILE A 134 9.54 21.02 11.31
CA ILE A 134 9.20 22.00 10.27
C ILE A 134 10.31 22.07 9.23
N VAL A 135 11.57 22.05 9.66
CA VAL A 135 12.73 22.04 8.75
C VAL A 135 12.75 20.75 7.95
N LEU A 136 12.54 19.61 8.61
CA LEU A 136 12.45 18.31 7.94
C LEU A 136 11.34 18.31 6.88
N GLN A 137 10.12 18.71 7.24
CA GLN A 137 8.99 18.68 6.29
C GLN A 137 9.12 19.71 5.18
N SER A 138 9.83 20.81 5.41
CA SER A 138 10.16 21.77 4.35
C SER A 138 11.11 21.15 3.32
N LEU A 139 12.11 20.37 3.76
CA LEU A 139 12.97 19.59 2.86
C LEU A 139 12.19 18.48 2.13
N VAL A 140 11.31 17.76 2.84
CA VAL A 140 10.39 16.76 2.25
C VAL A 140 9.52 17.40 1.17
N LEU A 141 8.97 18.60 1.42
CA LEU A 141 8.18 19.35 0.44
C LEU A 141 9.00 19.71 -0.79
N ILE A 142 10.22 20.23 -0.62
CA ILE A 142 11.11 20.55 -1.74
C ILE A 142 11.37 19.30 -2.59
N ILE A 143 11.72 18.17 -1.96
CA ILE A 143 11.92 16.90 -2.67
C ILE A 143 10.65 16.50 -3.42
N PHE A 144 9.49 16.57 -2.77
CA PHE A 144 8.21 16.26 -3.42
C PHE A 144 7.97 17.13 -4.66
N LEU A 145 8.16 18.46 -4.57
CA LEU A 145 7.98 19.39 -5.68
C LEU A 145 8.93 19.09 -6.84
N LEU A 146 10.19 18.75 -6.56
CA LEU A 146 11.14 18.30 -7.58
C LEU A 146 10.62 17.04 -8.30
N PHE A 147 10.09 16.07 -7.56
CA PHE A 147 9.54 14.85 -8.15
C PHE A 147 8.25 15.08 -8.95
N VAL A 148 7.43 16.07 -8.58
CA VAL A 148 6.29 16.51 -9.41
C VAL A 148 6.78 17.08 -10.74
N LEU A 149 7.84 17.89 -10.73
CA LEU A 149 8.45 18.43 -11.96
C LEU A 149 9.03 17.31 -12.83
N LEU A 150 9.71 16.33 -12.22
CA LEU A 150 10.24 15.16 -12.93
C LEU A 150 9.11 14.32 -13.55
N ALA A 151 8.03 14.08 -12.79
CA ALA A 151 6.85 13.35 -13.28
C ALA A 151 6.16 14.09 -14.43
N ALA A 152 6.11 15.42 -14.39
CA ALA A 152 5.52 16.24 -15.45
C ALA A 152 6.35 16.26 -16.75
N ASN A 153 7.64 15.91 -16.68
CA ASN A 153 8.54 15.87 -17.83
C ASN A 153 8.73 14.47 -18.44
N GLY A 154 8.21 13.42 -17.79
CA GLY A 154 8.15 12.06 -18.37
C GLY A 154 9.52 11.42 -18.57
N ILE A 155 10.13 10.91 -17.50
CA ILE A 155 11.47 10.30 -17.55
C ILE A 155 11.36 8.76 -17.65
N LYS A 156 11.77 8.20 -18.80
CA LYS A 156 11.79 6.73 -19.03
C LYS A 156 12.76 5.98 -18.09
N SER A 157 13.90 6.59 -17.74
CA SER A 157 14.96 5.97 -16.92
C SER A 157 14.50 5.52 -15.53
N ILE A 158 13.43 6.14 -15.01
CA ILE A 158 12.90 5.85 -13.67
C ILE A 158 12.20 4.48 -13.62
N LYS A 159 11.64 3.99 -14.74
CA LYS A 159 11.01 2.67 -14.79
C LYS A 159 12.03 1.54 -14.62
N VAL A 160 13.19 1.65 -15.27
CA VAL A 160 14.27 0.65 -15.18
C VAL A 160 14.86 0.66 -13.78
N LEU A 161 15.14 1.85 -13.23
CA LEU A 161 15.64 2.00 -11.87
C LEU A 161 14.66 1.40 -10.84
N GLY A 162 13.36 1.63 -11.03
CA GLY A 162 12.32 1.07 -10.17
C GLY A 162 12.23 -0.46 -10.21
N SER A 163 12.41 -1.08 -11.38
CA SER A 163 12.42 -2.53 -11.52
C SER A 163 13.61 -3.17 -10.79
N ILE A 164 14.81 -2.60 -10.98
CA ILE A 164 16.03 -3.05 -10.30
C ILE A 164 15.87 -2.90 -8.78
N ALA A 165 15.43 -1.72 -8.34
CA ALA A 165 15.25 -1.44 -6.92
C ALA A 165 14.18 -2.34 -6.29
N GLY A 166 13.05 -2.57 -6.96
CA GLY A 166 12.00 -3.47 -6.48
C GLY A 166 12.50 -4.91 -6.34
N THR A 167 13.22 -5.40 -7.34
CA THR A 167 13.81 -6.75 -7.31
C THR A 167 14.86 -6.87 -6.21
N ALA A 168 15.73 -5.88 -6.06
CA ALA A 168 16.74 -5.88 -5.01
C ALA A 168 16.11 -5.75 -3.61
N SER A 169 15.08 -4.92 -3.41
CA SER A 169 14.35 -4.84 -2.14
C SER A 169 13.71 -6.17 -1.77
N PHE A 170 13.17 -6.88 -2.77
CA PHE A 170 12.63 -8.21 -2.60
C PHE A 170 13.71 -9.20 -2.14
N VAL A 171 14.81 -9.29 -2.88
CA VAL A 171 15.94 -10.18 -2.56
C VAL A 171 16.50 -9.87 -1.18
N MET A 172 16.70 -8.60 -0.84
CA MET A 172 17.21 -8.18 0.46
C MET A 172 16.31 -8.60 1.61
N GLY A 173 14.99 -8.50 1.46
CA GLY A 173 14.07 -8.91 2.51
C GLY A 173 14.04 -10.43 2.71
N ILE A 174 14.12 -11.24 1.64
CA ILE A 174 14.25 -12.70 1.77
C ILE A 174 15.61 -13.09 2.37
N LEU A 175 16.68 -12.42 1.91
CA LEU A 175 18.02 -12.59 2.44
C LEU A 175 18.07 -12.29 3.94
N PHE A 176 17.40 -11.24 4.40
CA PHE A 176 17.29 -10.92 5.82
C PHE A 176 16.72 -12.10 6.62
N ILE A 177 15.60 -12.68 6.15
CA ILE A 177 14.95 -13.81 6.82
C ILE A 177 15.93 -14.99 6.91
N LEU A 178 16.53 -15.39 5.80
CA LEU A 178 17.42 -16.54 5.74
C LEU A 178 18.67 -16.36 6.61
N LEU A 179 19.34 -15.21 6.51
CA LEU A 179 20.54 -14.92 7.30
C LEU A 179 20.21 -14.81 8.79
N MET A 180 19.12 -14.14 9.17
CA MET A 180 18.82 -14.01 10.59
C MET A 180 18.44 -15.36 11.23
N LEU A 181 17.66 -16.20 10.54
CA LEU A 181 17.33 -17.54 11.02
C LEU A 181 18.57 -18.44 11.15
N ALA A 182 19.56 -18.27 10.27
CA ALA A 182 20.80 -19.03 10.29
C ALA A 182 21.85 -18.48 11.28
N ALA A 183 21.72 -17.24 11.73
CA ALA A 183 22.73 -16.54 12.53
C ALA A 183 23.08 -17.25 13.87
N PRO A 184 22.13 -17.79 14.66
CA PRO A 184 22.50 -18.51 15.89
C PRO A 184 23.35 -19.75 15.61
N ALA A 185 23.00 -20.52 14.57
CA ALA A 185 23.70 -21.76 14.25
C ALA A 185 25.06 -21.51 13.59
N LEU A 186 25.17 -20.51 12.71
CA LEU A 186 26.40 -20.24 11.94
C LEU A 186 27.36 -19.28 12.63
N ARG A 187 26.85 -18.38 13.47
CA ARG A 187 27.62 -17.27 14.06
C ARG A 187 27.54 -17.20 15.59
N GLY A 188 26.80 -18.10 16.23
CA GLY A 188 26.64 -18.11 17.69
C GLY A 188 25.90 -16.90 18.24
N VAL A 189 25.07 -16.25 17.41
CA VAL A 189 24.30 -15.06 17.81
C VAL A 189 23.22 -15.45 18.81
N GLU A 190 23.20 -14.77 19.95
CA GLU A 190 22.13 -14.92 20.94
C GLU A 190 20.82 -14.30 20.45
N VAL A 191 19.73 -15.02 20.72
CA VAL A 191 18.37 -14.57 20.43
C VAL A 191 18.01 -13.42 21.38
N ALA A 192 17.68 -12.26 20.83
CA ALA A 192 17.43 -11.05 21.61
C ALA A 192 16.14 -11.09 22.43
N SER A 193 15.05 -11.65 21.87
CA SER A 193 13.77 -11.71 22.58
C SER A 193 13.73 -12.85 23.60
N PRO A 194 13.29 -12.59 24.84
CA PRO A 194 13.16 -13.63 25.84
C PRO A 194 12.01 -14.59 25.51
N ASN A 195 12.13 -15.84 25.96
CA ASN A 195 11.04 -16.82 25.95
C ASN A 195 10.36 -17.06 24.58
N MET A 196 11.10 -16.97 23.46
CA MET A 196 10.55 -17.29 22.13
C MET A 196 10.04 -18.74 22.00
N THR A 197 10.45 -19.66 22.89
CA THR A 197 9.92 -21.03 22.92
C THR A 197 8.55 -21.13 23.61
N SER A 198 8.11 -20.08 24.31
CA SER A 198 6.84 -20.07 25.05
C SER A 198 5.70 -19.59 24.17
N ILE A 199 4.60 -20.34 24.14
CA ILE A 199 3.36 -19.96 23.45
C ILE A 199 2.82 -18.60 23.93
N LYS A 200 3.01 -18.27 25.22
CA LYS A 200 2.53 -17.01 25.81
C LYS A 200 3.13 -15.77 25.13
N THR A 201 4.35 -15.85 24.61
CA THR A 201 5.04 -14.77 23.90
C THR A 201 4.34 -14.37 22.60
N TYR A 202 3.56 -15.29 22.03
CA TYR A 202 2.83 -15.09 20.78
C TYR A 202 1.38 -14.69 20.99
N LEU A 203 0.85 -14.78 22.22
CA LEU A 203 -0.55 -14.45 22.48
C LEU A 203 -0.73 -12.92 22.57
N PRO A 204 -1.60 -12.33 21.73
CA PRO A 204 -1.87 -10.90 21.82
C PRO A 204 -2.71 -10.58 23.05
N ASN A 205 -2.39 -9.45 23.68
CA ASN A 205 -3.28 -8.83 24.65
C ASN A 205 -4.38 -8.09 23.88
N PHE A 206 -5.62 -8.60 23.89
CA PHE A 206 -6.77 -8.02 23.19
C PHE A 206 -7.28 -6.72 23.86
N ASN A 207 -6.39 -5.76 24.08
CA ASN A 207 -6.70 -4.44 24.59
C ASN A 207 -6.95 -3.45 23.44
N LEU A 208 -7.34 -2.22 23.77
CA LEU A 208 -7.61 -1.19 22.77
C LEU A 208 -6.39 -0.95 21.86
N HIS A 209 -5.18 -0.88 22.41
CA HIS A 209 -3.95 -0.69 21.63
C HIS A 209 -3.75 -1.78 20.58
N TYR A 210 -3.95 -3.06 20.94
CA TYR A 210 -3.90 -4.14 19.97
C TYR A 210 -4.93 -3.95 18.85
N LEU A 211 -6.16 -3.57 19.17
CA LEU A 211 -7.19 -3.36 18.16
C LEU A 211 -6.87 -2.19 17.21
N THR A 212 -6.27 -1.10 17.69
CA THR A 212 -5.87 0.03 16.81
C THR A 212 -4.76 -0.38 15.84
N THR A 213 -3.90 -1.33 16.20
CA THR A 213 -2.81 -1.81 15.33
C THR A 213 -3.28 -2.71 14.17
N ILE A 214 -4.52 -3.21 14.21
CA ILE A 214 -5.10 -4.03 13.13
C ILE A 214 -5.11 -3.26 11.79
N SER A 215 -5.25 -1.93 11.83
CA SER A 215 -5.19 -1.07 10.63
C SER A 215 -3.88 -1.28 9.85
N MET A 216 -2.75 -1.42 10.54
CA MET A 216 -1.43 -1.62 9.95
C MET A 216 -1.29 -2.99 9.29
N LEU A 217 -1.92 -4.02 9.85
CA LEU A 217 -1.94 -5.36 9.28
C LEU A 217 -2.81 -5.41 8.02
N VAL A 218 -4.00 -4.81 8.05
CA VAL A 218 -4.88 -4.70 6.88
C VAL A 218 -4.19 -3.89 5.77
N PHE A 219 -3.51 -2.82 6.13
CA PHE A 219 -2.70 -2.04 5.19
C PHE A 219 -1.58 -2.87 4.55
N ALA A 220 -0.88 -3.67 5.34
CA ALA A 220 0.26 -4.46 4.89
C ALA A 220 -0.07 -5.60 3.93
N VAL A 221 -1.29 -6.16 3.98
CA VAL A 221 -1.74 -7.23 3.07
C VAL A 221 -2.56 -6.70 1.89
N GLY A 222 -2.76 -5.40 1.81
CA GLY A 222 -3.53 -4.78 0.75
C GLY A 222 -2.73 -4.61 -0.55
N GLY A 223 -3.42 -4.51 -1.69
CA GLY A 223 -2.79 -4.24 -3.00
C GLY A 223 -2.90 -5.37 -4.01
N CYS A 224 -3.38 -6.56 -3.61
CA CYS A 224 -3.53 -7.70 -4.52
C CYS A 224 -4.52 -7.43 -5.68
N GLU A 225 -5.43 -6.46 -5.53
CA GLU A 225 -6.32 -5.99 -6.59
C GLU A 225 -5.56 -5.33 -7.76
N LYS A 226 -4.37 -4.78 -7.51
CA LYS A 226 -3.59 -4.06 -8.53
C LYS A 226 -3.09 -4.96 -9.65
N ILE A 227 -3.05 -6.28 -9.43
CA ILE A 227 -2.67 -7.21 -10.49
C ILE A 227 -3.86 -7.60 -11.38
N SER A 228 -5.07 -7.18 -11.06
CA SER A 228 -6.26 -7.52 -11.86
C SER A 228 -6.21 -7.05 -13.31
N PRO A 229 -5.61 -5.91 -13.69
CA PRO A 229 -5.52 -5.52 -15.10
C PRO A 229 -4.72 -6.52 -15.95
N TYR A 230 -3.86 -7.34 -15.34
CA TYR A 230 -3.04 -8.34 -16.02
C TYR A 230 -3.79 -9.65 -16.29
N VAL A 231 -5.05 -9.77 -15.85
CA VAL A 231 -5.87 -10.98 -16.09
C VAL A 231 -6.01 -11.29 -17.58
N ASN A 232 -6.12 -10.27 -18.44
CA ASN A 232 -6.25 -10.46 -19.89
C ASN A 232 -4.98 -10.94 -20.56
N ASP A 233 -3.83 -10.52 -20.06
CA ASP A 233 -2.52 -10.91 -20.59
C ASP A 233 -2.10 -12.30 -20.05
N THR A 234 -2.91 -12.93 -19.20
CA THR A 234 -2.64 -14.23 -18.54
C THR A 234 -3.12 -15.41 -19.37
N GLN A 235 -2.24 -16.38 -19.61
CA GLN A 235 -2.57 -17.67 -20.22
C GLN A 235 -3.57 -18.43 -19.35
N ASP A 236 -4.64 -18.96 -19.94
CA ASP A 236 -5.71 -19.65 -19.21
C ASP A 236 -6.18 -18.90 -17.94
N ALA A 237 -6.41 -17.60 -18.09
CA ALA A 237 -6.68 -16.67 -16.99
C ALA A 237 -7.70 -17.18 -15.96
N GLY A 238 -8.77 -17.86 -16.38
CA GLY A 238 -9.76 -18.42 -15.47
C GLY A 238 -9.20 -19.43 -14.47
N LYS A 239 -8.20 -20.24 -14.84
CA LYS A 239 -7.57 -21.21 -13.94
C LYS A 239 -6.31 -20.64 -13.28
N ASN A 240 -5.52 -19.93 -14.06
CA ASN A 240 -4.17 -19.52 -13.68
C ASN A 240 -4.14 -18.29 -12.78
N PHE A 241 -5.06 -17.34 -12.98
CA PHE A 241 -5.13 -16.13 -12.17
C PHE A 241 -5.51 -16.45 -10.71
N PRO A 242 -6.58 -17.20 -10.41
CA PRO A 242 -6.93 -17.56 -9.03
C PRO A 242 -5.88 -18.44 -8.35
N LYS A 243 -5.26 -19.37 -9.09
CA LYS A 243 -4.15 -20.19 -8.59
C LYS A 243 -2.97 -19.30 -8.17
N ALA A 244 -2.63 -18.30 -8.98
CA ALA A 244 -1.60 -17.33 -8.65
C ALA A 244 -1.95 -16.53 -7.40
N MET A 245 -3.21 -16.08 -7.25
CA MET A 245 -3.68 -15.37 -6.05
C MET A 245 -3.50 -16.19 -4.77
N LEU A 246 -3.86 -17.48 -4.79
CA LEU A 246 -3.73 -18.36 -3.62
C LEU A 246 -2.26 -18.60 -3.25
N ILE A 247 -1.41 -18.94 -4.23
CA ILE A 247 0.00 -19.22 -3.98
C ILE A 247 0.72 -17.96 -3.49
N MET A 248 0.43 -16.82 -4.12
CA MET A 248 0.93 -15.52 -3.66
C MET A 248 0.51 -15.25 -2.22
N ALA A 249 -0.76 -15.49 -1.86
CA ALA A 249 -1.23 -15.27 -0.50
C ALA A 249 -0.49 -16.14 0.54
N LEU A 250 -0.24 -17.40 0.21
CA LEU A 250 0.57 -18.32 1.03
C LEU A 250 2.02 -17.82 1.18
N MET A 251 2.64 -17.38 0.09
CA MET A 251 4.02 -16.84 0.13
C MET A 251 4.11 -15.61 1.03
N VAL A 252 3.16 -14.67 0.94
CA VAL A 252 3.12 -13.48 1.81
C VAL A 252 2.97 -13.91 3.27
N THR A 253 2.09 -14.87 3.55
CA THR A 253 1.85 -15.41 4.89
C THR A 253 3.13 -15.98 5.51
N VAL A 254 3.78 -16.91 4.82
CA VAL A 254 5.01 -17.56 5.30
C VAL A 254 6.11 -16.52 5.50
N SER A 255 6.30 -15.61 4.55
CA SER A 255 7.34 -14.58 4.61
C SER A 255 7.11 -13.59 5.76
N ALA A 256 5.85 -13.23 6.04
CA ALA A 256 5.50 -12.34 7.15
C ALA A 256 5.75 -13.00 8.52
N ILE A 257 5.38 -14.28 8.67
CA ILE A 257 5.62 -15.04 9.90
C ILE A 257 7.12 -15.23 10.14
N LEU A 258 7.85 -15.76 9.16
CA LEU A 258 9.29 -15.98 9.28
C LEU A 258 10.07 -14.67 9.47
N GLY A 259 9.67 -13.61 8.78
CA GLY A 259 10.23 -12.27 8.99
C GLY A 259 9.98 -11.74 10.41
N SER A 260 8.81 -11.97 10.98
CA SER A 260 8.50 -11.54 12.35
C SER A 260 9.30 -12.34 13.39
N VAL A 261 9.50 -13.65 13.16
CA VAL A 261 10.40 -14.48 13.97
C VAL A 261 11.83 -13.96 13.89
N ALA A 262 12.34 -13.70 12.69
CA ALA A 262 13.67 -13.13 12.48
C ALA A 262 13.84 -11.77 13.18
N MET A 263 12.83 -10.90 13.14
CA MET A 263 12.84 -9.65 13.91
C MET A 263 12.90 -9.89 15.42
N GLY A 264 12.14 -10.86 15.95
CA GLY A 264 12.19 -11.28 17.35
C GLY A 264 13.55 -11.83 17.79
N MET A 265 14.23 -12.54 16.90
CA MET A 265 15.58 -13.03 17.18
C MET A 265 16.61 -11.91 17.27
N MET A 266 16.36 -10.77 16.61
CA MET A 266 17.33 -9.68 16.49
C MET A 266 17.07 -8.50 17.45
N PHE A 267 15.80 -8.24 17.76
CA PHE A 267 15.35 -7.13 18.59
C PHE A 267 14.50 -7.65 19.75
N ASP A 268 14.69 -7.10 20.93
CA ASP A 268 13.90 -7.46 22.11
C ASP A 268 12.45 -6.97 21.97
N THR A 269 11.50 -7.91 21.96
CA THR A 269 10.05 -7.63 21.95
C THR A 269 9.54 -6.85 23.16
N THR A 270 10.22 -6.93 24.30
CA THR A 270 9.79 -6.26 25.54
C THR A 270 10.25 -4.80 25.61
N ASN A 271 11.23 -4.44 24.77
CA ASN A 271 11.79 -3.09 24.69
C ASN A 271 11.99 -2.67 23.23
N VAL A 272 10.88 -2.57 22.50
CA VAL A 272 10.86 -2.13 21.10
C VAL A 272 11.21 -0.65 21.01
N ALA A 273 12.25 -0.32 20.23
CA ALA A 273 12.66 1.06 20.03
C ALA A 273 11.55 1.90 19.35
N ASN A 274 11.29 3.11 19.87
CA ASN A 274 10.24 4.01 19.38
C ASN A 274 10.39 4.42 17.90
N ASP A 275 11.60 4.32 17.34
CA ASP A 275 11.88 4.65 15.95
C ASP A 275 12.07 3.41 15.06
N LEU A 276 11.73 2.22 15.55
CA LEU A 276 11.88 0.98 14.80
C LEU A 276 11.02 0.98 13.51
N LYS A 277 9.88 1.68 13.49
CA LYS A 277 9.08 1.88 12.27
C LYS A 277 9.85 2.66 11.19
N MET A 278 10.61 3.68 11.58
CA MET A 278 11.37 4.52 10.66
C MET A 278 12.71 3.88 10.26
N ASN A 279 13.42 3.28 11.22
CA ASN A 279 14.81 2.86 11.07
C ASN A 279 15.05 1.36 11.17
N GLY A 280 14.05 0.56 11.57
CA GLY A 280 14.23 -0.83 11.95
C GLY A 280 14.79 -1.72 10.85
N ALA A 281 14.38 -1.49 9.60
CA ALA A 281 14.96 -2.22 8.48
C ALA A 281 16.46 -1.94 8.33
N TYR A 282 16.90 -0.71 8.52
CA TYR A 282 18.32 -0.35 8.43
C TYR A 282 19.12 -0.88 9.62
N TYR A 283 18.56 -0.80 10.83
CA TYR A 283 19.14 -1.45 12.00
C TYR A 283 19.30 -2.95 11.78
N ALA A 284 18.33 -3.57 11.12
CA ALA A 284 18.34 -5.00 10.86
C ALA A 284 19.48 -5.40 9.93
N PHE A 285 19.66 -4.68 8.82
CA PHE A 285 20.76 -4.94 7.89
C PHE A 285 22.14 -4.54 8.45
N GLU A 286 22.21 -3.51 9.29
CA GLU A 286 23.46 -3.16 9.99
C GLU A 286 23.88 -4.28 10.96
N LYS A 287 22.95 -4.76 11.80
CA LYS A 287 23.21 -5.89 12.71
C LYS A 287 23.56 -7.17 11.96
N LEU A 288 22.85 -7.50 10.88
CA LEU A 288 23.21 -8.66 10.05
C LEU A 288 24.64 -8.54 9.50
N GLY A 289 25.01 -7.36 9.01
CA GLY A 289 26.36 -7.13 8.50
C GLY A 289 27.43 -7.35 9.58
N GLN A 290 27.15 -6.94 10.81
CA GLN A 290 28.00 -7.20 11.98
C GLN A 290 28.07 -8.69 12.33
N TYR A 291 26.94 -9.40 12.38
CA TYR A 291 26.89 -10.84 12.68
C TYR A 291 27.75 -11.65 11.71
N TYR A 292 27.72 -11.30 10.42
CA TYR A 292 28.45 -12.01 9.37
C TYR A 292 29.84 -11.43 9.08
N GLY A 293 30.31 -10.43 9.83
CA GLY A 293 31.66 -9.87 9.69
C GLY A 293 31.88 -9.04 8.42
N ILE A 294 30.81 -8.58 7.77
CA ILE A 294 30.85 -7.76 6.54
C ILE A 294 30.55 -6.28 6.80
N GLY A 295 30.54 -5.87 8.07
CA GLY A 295 30.35 -4.48 8.51
C GLY A 295 29.05 -3.86 7.98
N SER A 296 29.08 -2.57 7.64
CA SER A 296 27.89 -1.83 7.16
C SER A 296 27.53 -2.07 5.69
N SER A 297 28.09 -3.08 5.02
CA SER A 297 27.85 -3.32 3.59
C SER A 297 26.37 -3.58 3.29
N LEU A 298 25.70 -4.44 4.08
CA LEU A 298 24.29 -4.79 3.88
C LEU A 298 23.36 -3.58 4.07
N VAL A 299 23.61 -2.74 5.08
CA VAL A 299 22.77 -1.55 5.30
C VAL A 299 22.95 -0.54 4.17
N ILE A 300 24.16 -0.38 3.62
CA ILE A 300 24.41 0.52 2.49
C ILE A 300 23.69 0.02 1.25
N ILE A 301 23.81 -1.28 0.93
CA ILE A 301 23.12 -1.90 -0.21
C ILE A 301 21.60 -1.73 -0.06
N TYR A 302 21.06 -2.02 1.12
CA TYR A 302 19.64 -1.85 1.40
C TYR A 302 19.22 -0.38 1.28
N ALA A 303 20.00 0.55 1.81
CA ALA A 303 19.68 1.97 1.80
C ALA A 303 19.69 2.56 0.38
N LEU A 304 20.67 2.21 -0.45
CA LEU A 304 20.71 2.63 -1.85
C LEU A 304 19.55 2.02 -2.66
N THR A 305 19.27 0.74 -2.42
CA THR A 305 18.15 0.03 -3.05
C THR A 305 16.82 0.67 -2.67
N ASN A 306 16.60 0.92 -1.38
CA ASN A 306 15.39 1.55 -0.90
C ASN A 306 15.29 2.99 -1.41
N PHE A 307 16.38 3.76 -1.43
CA PHE A 307 16.39 5.11 -2.02
C PHE A 307 15.93 5.10 -3.47
N ALA A 308 16.52 4.26 -4.31
CA ALA A 308 16.12 4.09 -5.71
C ALA A 308 14.65 3.64 -5.84
N GLY A 309 14.21 2.71 -4.98
CA GLY A 309 12.85 2.19 -4.96
C GLY A 309 11.82 3.25 -4.59
N GLN A 310 12.09 4.06 -3.56
CA GLN A 310 11.19 5.15 -3.15
C GLN A 310 11.12 6.25 -4.22
N ALA A 311 12.23 6.57 -4.89
CA ALA A 311 12.26 7.54 -5.97
C ALA A 311 11.39 7.09 -7.15
N ALA A 312 11.57 5.84 -7.58
CA ALA A 312 10.78 5.27 -8.66
C ALA A 312 9.29 5.16 -8.30
N ALA A 313 9.00 4.68 -7.08
CA ALA A 313 7.64 4.58 -6.59
C ALA A 313 6.95 5.96 -6.53
N LEU A 314 7.66 7.02 -6.10
CA LEU A 314 7.12 8.38 -6.02
C LEU A 314 6.71 8.91 -7.39
N VAL A 315 7.60 8.85 -8.39
CA VAL A 315 7.27 9.32 -9.76
C VAL A 315 6.10 8.55 -10.35
N MET A 316 6.10 7.22 -10.26
CA MET A 316 5.00 6.41 -10.78
C MET A 316 3.68 6.67 -10.05
N SER A 317 3.76 6.93 -8.74
CA SER A 317 2.59 7.18 -7.88
C SER A 317 1.93 8.53 -8.11
N ILE A 318 2.66 9.52 -8.61
CA ILE A 318 2.08 10.83 -8.97
C ILE A 318 1.19 10.68 -10.20
N ASP A 319 1.64 9.90 -11.18
CA ASP A 319 1.02 9.83 -12.51
C ASP A 319 -0.07 8.74 -12.62
N ALA A 320 0.24 7.51 -12.20
CA ALA A 320 -0.60 6.35 -12.54
C ALA A 320 -2.00 6.38 -11.89
N PRO A 321 -2.17 6.62 -10.57
CA PRO A 321 -3.51 6.65 -9.95
C PRO A 321 -4.36 7.81 -10.48
N LEU A 322 -3.73 8.96 -10.77
CA LEU A 322 -4.43 10.12 -11.31
C LEU A 322 -4.91 9.86 -12.74
N LYS A 323 -4.06 9.29 -13.60
CA LYS A 323 -4.45 8.89 -14.95
C LYS A 323 -5.57 7.84 -14.92
N LEU A 324 -5.51 6.88 -14.01
CA LEU A 324 -6.57 5.89 -13.84
C LEU A 324 -7.92 6.58 -13.54
N LEU A 325 -7.95 7.48 -12.55
CA LEU A 325 -9.13 8.27 -12.22
C LEU A 325 -9.67 9.05 -13.44
N LEU A 326 -8.80 9.72 -14.18
CA LEU A 326 -9.22 10.60 -15.29
C LEU A 326 -9.55 9.85 -16.59
N SER A 327 -8.94 8.68 -16.82
CA SER A 327 -9.16 7.88 -18.04
C SER A 327 -10.56 7.26 -18.12
N GLU A 328 -11.15 6.97 -16.96
CA GLU A 328 -12.49 6.38 -16.87
C GLU A 328 -13.54 7.35 -16.32
N ALA A 329 -13.13 8.57 -16.03
CA ALA A 329 -14.00 9.62 -15.54
C ALA A 329 -15.06 9.97 -16.59
N ASP A 330 -16.31 9.68 -16.28
CA ASP A 330 -17.43 10.27 -17.00
C ASP A 330 -17.39 11.80 -16.81
N ALA A 331 -17.47 12.54 -17.91
CA ALA A 331 -17.46 14.00 -17.94
C ALA A 331 -18.55 14.61 -17.03
N LYS A 332 -19.62 13.86 -16.76
CA LYS A 332 -20.70 14.19 -15.82
C LYS A 332 -20.23 14.36 -14.37
N TYR A 333 -19.18 13.65 -13.95
CA TYR A 333 -18.74 13.61 -12.55
C TYR A 333 -17.41 14.33 -12.30
N VAL A 334 -16.64 14.63 -13.34
CA VAL A 334 -15.32 15.28 -13.20
C VAL A 334 -15.28 16.65 -13.89
N PRO A 335 -14.98 17.74 -13.17
CA PRO A 335 -14.84 19.07 -13.76
C PRO A 335 -13.79 19.17 -14.87
N ASN A 336 -14.00 20.09 -15.81
CA ASN A 336 -13.12 20.34 -16.96
C ASN A 336 -11.71 20.74 -16.53
N PHE A 337 -11.58 21.53 -15.45
CA PHE A 337 -10.26 21.97 -14.99
C PHE A 337 -9.36 20.81 -14.55
N LEU A 338 -9.92 19.73 -13.99
CA LEU A 338 -9.16 18.52 -13.60
C LEU A 338 -8.76 17.68 -14.82
N ARG A 339 -9.58 17.69 -15.87
CA ARG A 339 -9.35 16.95 -17.13
C ARG A 339 -8.42 17.66 -18.10
N LYS A 340 -7.98 18.91 -17.83
CA LYS A 340 -7.11 19.65 -18.72
C LYS A 340 -5.75 18.96 -18.87
N ILE A 341 -5.46 18.54 -20.10
CA ILE A 341 -4.20 17.90 -20.51
C ILE A 341 -3.36 18.92 -21.28
N ASN A 342 -2.03 18.91 -21.09
CA ASN A 342 -1.09 19.71 -21.89
C ASN A 342 -0.50 18.92 -23.07
N ASP A 343 0.34 19.56 -23.88
CA ASP A 343 0.98 18.96 -25.07
C ASP A 343 1.81 17.71 -24.75
N LYS A 344 2.30 17.60 -23.50
CA LYS A 344 3.04 16.43 -22.99
C LYS A 344 2.14 15.29 -22.51
N LYS A 345 0.83 15.36 -22.76
CA LYS A 345 -0.19 14.40 -22.28
C LYS A 345 -0.26 14.29 -20.75
N VAL A 346 0.06 15.36 -20.04
CA VAL A 346 0.01 15.43 -18.57
C VAL A 346 -1.28 16.13 -18.12
N PRO A 347 -2.06 15.54 -17.18
CA PRO A 347 -3.25 16.16 -16.62
C PRO A 347 -2.88 17.26 -15.61
N VAL A 348 -2.67 18.48 -16.11
CA VAL A 348 -2.14 19.63 -15.35
C VAL A 348 -3.01 19.98 -14.14
N GLY A 349 -4.34 19.95 -14.30
CA GLY A 349 -5.27 20.23 -13.19
C GLY A 349 -5.17 19.20 -12.07
N GLY A 350 -5.12 17.92 -12.44
CA GLY A 350 -4.92 16.83 -11.48
C GLY A 350 -3.57 16.89 -10.77
N TYR A 351 -2.49 17.24 -11.48
CA TYR A 351 -1.16 17.44 -10.89
C TYR A 351 -1.18 18.59 -9.88
N LYS A 352 -1.80 19.74 -10.23
CA LYS A 352 -1.94 20.87 -9.30
C LYS A 352 -2.70 20.48 -8.04
N LEU A 353 -3.84 19.79 -8.18
CA LEU A 353 -4.61 19.34 -7.02
C LEU A 353 -3.81 18.36 -6.16
N THR A 354 -3.13 17.39 -6.79
CA THR A 354 -2.23 16.45 -6.09
C THR A 354 -1.18 17.20 -5.30
N THR A 355 -0.52 18.19 -5.92
CA THR A 355 0.52 19.00 -5.27
C THR A 355 -0.03 19.76 -4.06
N ILE A 356 -1.19 20.40 -4.19
CA ILE A 356 -1.82 21.14 -3.08
C ILE A 356 -2.13 20.20 -1.92
N LEU A 357 -2.83 19.08 -2.18
CA LEU A 357 -3.24 18.14 -1.12
C LEU A 357 -2.04 17.52 -0.40
N VAL A 358 -1.00 17.12 -1.15
CA VAL A 358 0.23 16.56 -0.56
C VAL A 358 1.00 17.62 0.22
N SER A 359 1.10 18.86 -0.29
CA SER A 359 1.81 19.95 0.41
C SER A 359 1.16 20.30 1.75
N ILE A 360 -0.18 20.36 1.78
CA ILE A 360 -0.96 20.57 3.00
C ILE A 360 -0.65 19.48 4.02
N LEU A 361 -0.65 18.22 3.59
CA LEU A 361 -0.43 17.07 4.46
C LEU A 361 1.02 16.94 4.94
N ILE A 362 1.99 17.46 4.19
CA ILE A 362 3.40 17.54 4.60
C ILE A 362 3.59 18.61 5.69
N ILE A 363 2.99 19.80 5.52
CA ILE A 363 3.30 20.96 6.37
C ILE A 363 2.42 21.06 7.61
N ILE A 364 1.09 20.93 7.50
CA ILE A 364 0.17 21.16 8.64
C ILE A 364 0.52 20.28 9.85
N PRO A 365 0.76 18.97 9.71
CA PRO A 365 1.06 18.12 10.86
C PRO A 365 2.38 18.47 11.55
N ALA A 366 3.35 19.05 10.83
CA ALA A 366 4.63 19.48 11.37
C ALA A 366 4.51 20.63 12.39
N LEU A 367 3.40 21.38 12.36
CA LEU A 367 3.14 22.49 13.27
C LEU A 367 2.73 22.02 14.68
N GLY A 368 2.21 20.79 14.81
CA GLY A 368 1.67 20.28 16.08
C GLY A 368 2.27 18.95 16.56
N ILE A 369 3.05 18.24 15.74
CA ILE A 369 3.71 16.99 16.14
C ILE A 369 5.17 17.27 16.56
N GLY A 370 5.50 16.89 17.80
CA GLY A 370 6.67 17.38 18.52
C GLY A 370 8.04 16.92 18.03
N ASN A 371 8.14 15.84 17.26
CA ASN A 371 9.42 15.41 16.67
C ASN A 371 9.27 14.64 15.36
N SER A 372 10.38 14.55 14.62
CA SER A 372 10.47 13.93 13.29
C SER A 372 10.10 12.45 13.26
N ASN A 373 10.37 11.70 14.34
CA ASN A 373 10.02 10.29 14.43
C ASN A 373 8.52 10.09 14.64
N GLU A 374 7.92 10.85 15.55
CA GLU A 374 6.46 10.80 15.76
C GLU A 374 5.68 11.25 14.52
N LEU A 375 6.22 12.21 13.78
CA LEU A 375 5.62 12.67 12.53
C LEU A 375 5.70 11.57 11.44
N TYR A 376 6.82 10.85 11.37
CA TYR A 376 6.94 9.66 10.53
C TYR A 376 5.91 8.59 10.92
N ASN A 377 5.86 8.24 12.20
CA ASN A 377 4.95 7.21 12.73
C ASN A 377 3.49 7.59 12.48
N TRP A 378 3.13 8.86 12.72
CA TRP A 378 1.79 9.37 12.45
C TRP A 378 1.41 9.26 10.97
N LEU A 379 2.29 9.64 10.05
CA LEU A 379 1.98 9.59 8.63
C LEU A 379 1.87 8.13 8.12
N LEU A 380 2.70 7.23 8.66
CA LEU A 380 2.58 5.79 8.42
C LEU A 380 1.26 5.23 8.98
N ASP A 381 0.87 5.64 10.18
CA ASP A 381 -0.41 5.27 10.78
C ASP A 381 -1.59 5.82 9.98
N LEU A 382 -1.52 7.06 9.50
CA LEU A 382 -2.51 7.66 8.61
C LEU A 382 -2.65 6.85 7.32
N ASN A 383 -1.54 6.42 6.72
CA ASN A 383 -1.57 5.52 5.57
C ASN A 383 -2.34 4.24 5.90
N SER A 384 -2.13 3.67 7.10
CA SER A 384 -2.85 2.46 7.52
C SER A 384 -4.35 2.66 7.74
N ILE A 385 -4.80 3.89 7.98
CA ILE A 385 -6.22 4.26 8.09
C ILE A 385 -6.84 4.42 6.70
N VAL A 386 -6.20 5.22 5.85
CA VAL A 386 -6.82 5.72 4.62
C VAL A 386 -6.70 4.75 3.45
N MET A 387 -5.55 4.10 3.28
CA MET A 387 -5.30 3.23 2.13
C MET A 387 -6.28 2.06 2.07
N PRO A 388 -6.62 1.40 3.19
CA PRO A 388 -7.57 0.30 3.15
C PRO A 388 -8.99 0.69 2.73
N MET A 389 -9.37 1.97 2.81
CA MET A 389 -10.69 2.42 2.38
C MET A 389 -10.95 2.12 0.90
N ARG A 390 -9.92 2.01 0.07
CA ARG A 390 -10.11 1.59 -1.33
C ARG A 390 -10.49 0.11 -1.46
N TYR A 391 -10.07 -0.75 -0.52
CA TYR A 391 -10.40 -2.18 -0.53
C TYR A 391 -11.88 -2.42 -0.24
N MET A 392 -12.52 -1.51 0.50
CA MET A 392 -13.96 -1.53 0.73
C MET A 392 -14.76 -1.55 -0.58
N TRP A 393 -14.28 -0.85 -1.61
CA TRP A 393 -14.88 -0.91 -2.95
C TRP A 393 -14.70 -2.27 -3.61
N VAL A 394 -13.58 -2.98 -3.39
CA VAL A 394 -13.41 -4.35 -3.91
C VAL A 394 -14.44 -5.29 -3.29
N PHE A 395 -14.67 -5.18 -1.98
CA PHE A 395 -15.67 -5.98 -1.28
C PHE A 395 -17.09 -5.62 -1.70
N ALA A 396 -17.37 -4.34 -1.92
CA ALA A 396 -18.65 -3.88 -2.46
C ALA A 396 -18.88 -4.44 -3.88
N ALA A 397 -17.87 -4.41 -4.74
CA ALA A 397 -17.93 -4.99 -6.09
C ALA A 397 -18.19 -6.50 -6.04
N TYR A 398 -17.53 -7.23 -5.13
CA TYR A 398 -17.75 -8.68 -4.98
C TYR A 398 -19.14 -9.00 -4.43
N PHE A 399 -19.63 -8.23 -3.46
CA PHE A 399 -20.99 -8.36 -2.95
C PHE A 399 -22.01 -8.14 -4.07
N ALA A 400 -21.83 -7.08 -4.86
CA ALA A 400 -22.70 -6.75 -5.99
C ALA A 400 -22.62 -7.81 -7.10
N LEU A 401 -21.43 -8.36 -7.39
CA LEU A 401 -21.25 -9.50 -8.28
C LEU A 401 -22.14 -10.68 -7.85
N LYS A 402 -22.11 -11.06 -6.57
CA LYS A 402 -22.91 -12.17 -6.05
C LYS A 402 -24.41 -11.87 -5.98
N HIS A 403 -24.80 -10.60 -5.90
CA HIS A 403 -26.19 -10.18 -5.84
C HIS A 403 -26.83 -10.09 -7.23
N TYR A 404 -26.17 -9.40 -8.16
CA TYR A 404 -26.77 -8.97 -9.43
C TYR A 404 -26.40 -9.83 -10.63
N LEU A 405 -25.22 -10.47 -10.65
CA LEU A 405 -24.85 -11.29 -11.81
C LEU A 405 -25.48 -12.68 -11.73
N ASN A 406 -26.22 -13.02 -12.79
CA ASN A 406 -26.74 -14.37 -13.01
C ASN A 406 -25.60 -15.32 -13.38
N GLU A 407 -25.67 -16.55 -12.89
CA GLU A 407 -24.59 -17.56 -12.93
C GLU A 407 -24.10 -17.96 -14.33
N LYS A 408 -24.77 -17.51 -15.40
CA LYS A 408 -24.51 -17.90 -16.79
C LYS A 408 -23.50 -17.00 -17.53
N GLN A 409 -23.03 -15.90 -16.93
CA GLN A 409 -22.06 -15.00 -17.59
C GLN A 409 -20.61 -15.44 -17.36
N GLY A 410 -20.01 -16.21 -18.26
CA GLY A 410 -18.54 -16.28 -18.48
C GLY A 410 -17.61 -16.57 -17.28
N VAL A 411 -18.13 -16.93 -16.10
CA VAL A 411 -17.34 -17.12 -14.88
C VAL A 411 -16.61 -18.46 -14.92
N GLU A 412 -15.33 -18.43 -15.32
CA GLU A 412 -14.46 -19.62 -15.34
C GLU A 412 -13.98 -20.04 -13.94
N TYR A 413 -13.90 -19.11 -13.00
CA TYR A 413 -13.53 -19.38 -11.60
C TYR A 413 -14.52 -18.79 -10.61
N ARG A 414 -14.93 -19.60 -9.64
CA ARG A 414 -15.79 -19.20 -8.53
C ARG A 414 -15.06 -19.46 -7.23
N PHE A 415 -14.85 -18.41 -6.42
CA PHE A 415 -14.39 -18.58 -5.04
C PHE A 415 -15.49 -19.26 -4.20
N THR A 416 -16.72 -18.76 -4.31
CA THR A 416 -17.87 -19.32 -3.59
C THR A 416 -18.96 -19.79 -4.55
N LYS A 417 -19.40 -21.05 -4.40
CA LYS A 417 -20.55 -21.60 -5.13
C LYS A 417 -21.87 -21.02 -4.61
N SER A 418 -21.99 -20.84 -3.29
CA SER A 418 -23.17 -20.23 -2.66
C SER A 418 -23.11 -18.70 -2.76
N LYS A 419 -24.12 -18.10 -3.41
CA LYS A 419 -24.29 -16.63 -3.45
C LYS A 419 -24.41 -16.03 -2.05
N SER A 420 -25.09 -16.72 -1.13
CA SER A 420 -25.25 -16.26 0.25
C SER A 420 -23.91 -16.22 0.98
N PHE A 421 -23.11 -17.29 0.87
CA PHE A 421 -21.79 -17.34 1.48
C PHE A 421 -20.83 -16.31 0.88
N GLY A 422 -20.87 -16.12 -0.44
CA GLY A 422 -20.10 -15.06 -1.11
C GLY A 422 -20.44 -13.66 -0.59
N LYS A 423 -21.74 -13.34 -0.47
CA LYS A 423 -22.21 -12.08 0.12
C LYS A 423 -21.78 -11.91 1.58
N PHE A 424 -21.88 -12.98 2.38
CA PHE A 424 -21.46 -12.97 3.78
C PHE A 424 -19.98 -12.63 3.94
N ILE A 425 -19.10 -13.33 3.22
CA ILE A 425 -17.65 -13.07 3.32
C ILE A 425 -17.32 -11.67 2.78
N ALA A 426 -17.96 -11.22 1.70
CA ALA A 426 -17.79 -9.85 1.19
C ALA A 426 -18.14 -8.81 2.27
N GLY A 427 -19.30 -8.99 2.91
CA GLY A 427 -19.77 -8.13 3.99
C GLY A 427 -18.84 -8.17 5.20
N TRP A 428 -18.36 -9.36 5.59
CA TRP A 428 -17.36 -9.52 6.64
C TRP A 428 -16.09 -8.72 6.35
N CYS A 429 -15.48 -8.91 5.17
CA CYS A 429 -14.26 -8.19 4.81
C CYS A 429 -14.50 -6.67 4.77
N PHE A 430 -15.65 -6.23 4.24
CA PHE A 430 -16.02 -4.81 4.23
C PHE A 430 -16.11 -4.22 5.64
N VAL A 431 -16.85 -4.88 6.54
CA VAL A 431 -17.02 -4.44 7.93
C VAL A 431 -15.71 -4.52 8.70
N PHE A 432 -14.90 -5.55 8.49
CA PHE A 432 -13.60 -5.72 9.11
C PHE A 432 -12.62 -4.61 8.69
N THR A 433 -12.58 -4.26 7.40
CA THR A 433 -11.78 -3.12 6.93
C THR A 433 -12.28 -1.81 7.53
N ALA A 434 -13.59 -1.56 7.53
CA ALA A 434 -14.15 -0.36 8.14
C ALA A 434 -13.80 -0.26 9.62
N PHE A 435 -13.94 -1.37 10.36
CA PHE A 435 -13.55 -1.48 11.77
C PHE A 435 -12.06 -1.16 11.97
N ALA A 436 -11.17 -1.75 11.16
CA ALA A 436 -9.74 -1.50 11.24
C ALA A 436 -9.39 -0.03 10.92
N CYS A 437 -10.02 0.57 9.91
CA CYS A 437 -9.85 1.99 9.58
C CYS A 437 -10.31 2.91 10.72
N ILE A 438 -11.50 2.66 11.29
CA ILE A 438 -12.08 3.48 12.35
C ILE A 438 -11.25 3.38 13.62
N LEU A 439 -10.90 2.17 14.08
CA LEU A 439 -10.06 2.02 15.27
C LEU A 439 -8.64 2.52 15.04
N GLY A 440 -8.12 2.40 13.81
CA GLY A 440 -6.83 2.95 13.43
C GLY A 440 -6.74 4.47 13.60
N MET A 441 -7.88 5.19 13.61
CA MET A 441 -7.92 6.65 13.85
C MET A 441 -7.46 7.03 15.25
N ILE A 442 -7.60 6.14 16.22
CA ILE A 442 -7.12 6.36 17.59
C ILE A 442 -5.57 6.31 17.57
N PRO A 443 -4.88 7.39 17.98
CA PRO A 443 -3.43 7.40 18.02
C PRO A 443 -2.87 6.26 18.88
N LYS A 444 -1.92 5.51 18.32
CA LYS A 444 -1.31 4.33 18.96
C LYS A 444 -0.26 4.71 20.00
N GLU A 445 0.37 5.86 19.82
CA GLU A 445 1.50 6.35 20.62
C GLU A 445 1.15 7.69 21.28
N GLY A 446 1.73 7.91 22.46
CA GLY A 446 1.54 9.12 23.27
C GLY A 446 0.47 8.97 24.35
N GLU A 447 0.55 9.81 25.36
CA GLU A 447 -0.42 9.84 26.45
C GLU A 447 -1.78 10.32 25.93
N PRO A 448 -2.87 9.55 26.17
CA PRO A 448 -4.22 9.93 25.76
C PRO A 448 -4.63 11.31 26.27
N PHE A 449 -5.47 12.01 25.50
CA PHE A 449 -6.06 13.32 25.85
C PHE A 449 -5.09 14.50 26.03
N THR A 450 -3.78 14.32 25.80
CA THR A 450 -2.84 15.44 25.66
C THR A 450 -3.14 16.29 24.41
N SER A 451 -2.69 17.55 24.37
CA SER A 451 -2.88 18.42 23.20
C SER A 451 -2.34 17.79 21.91
N GLN A 452 -1.19 17.13 21.99
CA GLN A 452 -0.58 16.46 20.85
C GLN A 452 -1.36 15.21 20.42
N TRP A 453 -1.86 14.43 21.38
CA TRP A 453 -2.69 13.26 21.09
C TRP A 453 -4.02 13.67 20.44
N ASN A 454 -4.69 14.70 20.97
CA ASN A 454 -5.91 15.25 20.39
C ASN A 454 -5.67 15.80 18.98
N PHE A 455 -4.53 16.46 18.75
CA PHE A 455 -4.14 16.93 17.42
C PHE A 455 -3.97 15.76 16.43
N LYS A 456 -3.26 14.68 16.82
CA LYS A 456 -3.13 13.46 16.00
C LYS A 456 -4.48 12.81 15.70
N LEU A 457 -5.34 12.66 16.72
CA LEU A 457 -6.69 12.10 16.56
C LEU A 457 -7.52 12.95 15.59
N MET A 458 -7.50 14.27 15.76
CA MET A 458 -8.20 15.20 14.87
C MET A 458 -7.72 15.04 13.43
N LEU A 459 -6.41 14.99 13.19
CA LEU A 459 -5.87 14.81 11.84
C LEU A 459 -6.24 13.45 11.24
N ASN A 460 -6.24 12.39 12.05
CA ASN A 460 -6.63 11.03 11.64
C ASN A 460 -8.10 10.94 11.20
N ILE A 461 -8.98 11.77 11.78
CA ILE A 461 -10.41 11.84 11.42
C ILE A 461 -10.63 12.81 10.26
N LEU A 462 -10.12 14.04 10.37
CA LEU A 462 -10.37 15.10 9.41
C LEU A 462 -9.78 14.79 8.04
N THR A 463 -8.60 14.18 7.99
CA THR A 463 -7.93 13.89 6.71
C THR A 463 -8.77 12.99 5.81
N PRO A 464 -9.19 11.77 6.21
CA PRO A 464 -10.08 10.95 5.37
C PRO A 464 -11.40 11.63 5.07
N VAL A 465 -12.02 12.34 6.02
CA VAL A 465 -13.30 13.05 5.81
C VAL A 465 -13.16 14.12 4.72
N VAL A 466 -12.12 14.94 4.78
CA VAL A 466 -11.87 15.99 3.78
C VAL A 466 -11.52 15.37 2.42
N LEU A 467 -10.61 14.40 2.38
CA LEU A 467 -10.18 13.76 1.14
C LEU A 467 -11.34 13.05 0.41
N LEU A 468 -12.17 12.30 1.13
CA LEU A 468 -13.35 11.64 0.53
C LEU A 468 -14.45 12.65 0.21
N GLY A 469 -14.68 13.64 1.09
CA GLY A 469 -15.71 14.67 0.93
C GLY A 469 -15.51 15.54 -0.31
N LEU A 470 -14.26 15.84 -0.67
CA LEU A 470 -13.94 16.56 -1.92
C LEU A 470 -14.48 15.85 -3.16
N GLY A 471 -14.52 14.51 -3.16
CA GLY A 471 -15.07 13.71 -4.27
C GLY A 471 -16.57 13.87 -4.45
N LEU A 472 -17.31 14.20 -3.38
CA LEU A 472 -18.76 14.43 -3.46
C LEU A 472 -19.09 15.82 -4.04
N ILE A 473 -18.17 16.78 -3.93
CA ILE A 473 -18.36 18.16 -4.37
C ILE A 473 -18.13 18.31 -5.89
N LEU A 474 -17.15 17.59 -6.43
CA LEU A 474 -16.74 17.72 -7.84
C LEU A 474 -17.84 17.44 -8.88
N PRO A 475 -18.72 16.43 -8.72
CA PRO A 475 -19.87 16.24 -9.60
C PRO A 475 -20.79 17.47 -9.69
N SER A 476 -20.98 18.18 -8.58
CA SER A 476 -21.81 19.39 -8.55
C SER A 476 -21.18 20.54 -9.33
N ILE A 477 -19.84 20.64 -9.29
CA ILE A 477 -19.08 21.61 -10.09
C ILE A 477 -19.15 21.24 -11.57
N ALA A 478 -18.96 19.96 -11.91
CA ALA A 478 -19.04 19.46 -13.29
C ALA A 478 -20.43 19.75 -13.91
N LYS A 479 -21.51 19.50 -13.15
CA LYS A 479 -22.88 19.82 -13.58
C LYS A 479 -23.07 21.31 -13.87
N LYS A 480 -22.51 22.20 -13.04
CA LYS A 480 -22.57 23.66 -13.24
C LYS A 480 -21.78 24.12 -14.47
N GLU A 481 -20.62 23.52 -14.74
CA GLU A 481 -19.84 23.82 -15.96
C GLU A 481 -20.59 23.38 -17.22
N GLN A 482 -21.22 22.20 -17.20
CA GLN A 482 -22.02 21.71 -18.32
C GLN A 482 -23.23 22.61 -18.59
N ALA A 483 -23.91 23.06 -17.54
CA ALA A 483 -25.06 23.97 -17.66
C ALA A 483 -24.69 25.38 -18.17
N LYS A 484 -23.42 25.78 -18.13
CA LYS A 484 -22.92 27.04 -18.69
C LYS A 484 -22.45 26.94 -20.14
N ASN A 485 -22.23 25.71 -20.63
CA ASN A 485 -21.80 25.42 -21.99
C ASN A 485 -22.96 24.98 -22.91
N ILE A 486 -24.18 24.97 -22.37
CA ILE A 486 -25.47 24.89 -23.07
C ILE A 486 -26.05 26.30 -23.05
#